data_AF-G8H2V2-F1
#
_entry.id   AF-G8H2V2-F1
#
_cell.length_a   1.000
_cell.length_b   1.000
_cell.length_c   1.000
_cell.angle_alpha   90.00
_cell.angle_beta   90.00
_cell.angle_gamma   90.00
#
_symmetry.space_group_name_H-M   'P 1'
#
loop_
_entity.id
_entity.type
_entity.pdbx_description
1 polymer ?
#
loop_
_entity_poly.entity_id
_entity_poly.type
_entity_poly.pdbx_seq_one_letter_code
_entity_poly.pdbx_strand_id
1 'polypeptide(L)'
;WYDRVDIKAPIYCDIVTKLRVGGDVGVPAALLCITRQLEAIAAARQAYFSAKDRQRRRTVDLAIGLGIPTLVMILHTVVQGHRYDVIERVGCIPSIYWSLPAVFLVIIWPVVLLLAAAVYGGLALRLFVARRYQFARLLESSQSAISTSRFIRLIALAALQIAYTVPIALCLRIIQFVTIPLNPFHDWAEVHYGFNYVGTITLKQFES
;
A
#
# COMPACT_ATOMS: atom_id res chain seq x y z
N TRP A 1 -11.74 -17.51 13.82
CA TRP A 1 -11.31 -16.98 15.13
C TRP A 1 -12.34 -16.03 15.72
N TYR A 2 -13.64 -16.35 15.67
CA TYR A 2 -14.69 -15.42 16.11
C TYR A 2 -14.84 -15.41 17.63
N ASP A 3 -14.81 -16.59 18.28
CA ASP A 3 -14.92 -16.74 19.75
C ASP A 3 -13.74 -17.51 20.38
N ARG A 4 -12.69 -17.80 19.59
CA ARG A 4 -11.52 -18.61 20.01
C ARG A 4 -10.26 -18.23 19.21
N VAL A 5 -9.10 -18.40 19.85
CA VAL A 5 -7.73 -18.12 19.32
C VAL A 5 -6.97 -19.40 18.95
N ASP A 6 -7.69 -20.48 18.67
CA ASP A 6 -7.12 -21.78 18.34
C ASP A 6 -6.39 -21.80 16.99
N ILE A 7 -5.19 -22.39 16.98
CA ILE A 7 -4.33 -22.54 15.79
C ILE A 7 -4.85 -23.72 14.95
N LYS A 8 -5.95 -23.49 14.22
CA LYS A 8 -6.58 -24.53 13.38
C LYS A 8 -5.96 -24.70 12.00
N ALA A 9 -5.42 -23.62 11.42
CA ALA A 9 -4.92 -23.60 10.05
C ALA A 9 -3.57 -22.87 9.98
N PRO A 10 -2.48 -23.52 10.44
CA PRO A 10 -1.17 -22.86 10.53
C PRO A 10 -0.63 -22.42 9.17
N ILE A 11 -0.82 -23.23 8.12
CA ILE A 11 -0.38 -22.92 6.75
C ILE A 11 -1.14 -21.70 6.20
N TYR A 12 -2.44 -21.62 6.45
CA TYR A 12 -3.25 -20.48 6.04
C TYR A 12 -2.74 -19.18 6.68
N CYS A 13 -2.39 -19.22 7.96
CA CYS A 13 -1.88 -18.05 8.67
C CYS A 13 -0.50 -17.62 8.18
N ASP A 14 0.39 -18.55 7.82
CA ASP A 14 1.67 -18.21 7.19
C ASP A 14 1.47 -17.42 5.88
N ILE A 15 0.53 -17.86 5.05
CA ILE A 15 0.24 -17.21 3.76
C ILE A 15 -0.44 -15.85 3.99
N VAL A 16 -1.47 -15.81 4.82
CA VAL A 16 -2.27 -14.58 5.03
C VAL A 16 -1.47 -13.49 5.71
N THR A 17 -0.59 -13.81 6.64
CA THR A 17 0.24 -12.81 7.33
C THR A 17 1.19 -12.13 6.36
N LYS A 18 1.82 -12.89 5.45
CA LYS A 18 2.64 -12.32 4.36
C LYS A 18 1.80 -11.52 3.39
N LEU A 19 0.62 -11.99 2.99
CA LEU A 19 -0.28 -11.25 2.11
C LEU A 19 -0.81 -9.97 2.76
N ARG A 20 -1.01 -9.93 4.08
CA ARG A 20 -1.39 -8.71 4.81
C ARG A 20 -0.26 -7.67 4.75
N VAL A 21 0.99 -8.07 4.96
CA VAL A 21 2.15 -7.18 4.80
C VAL A 21 2.26 -6.66 3.37
N GLY A 22 2.13 -7.56 2.39
CA GLY A 22 2.11 -7.17 0.97
C GLY A 22 0.94 -6.26 0.62
N GLY A 23 -0.24 -6.49 1.19
CA GLY A 23 -1.44 -5.70 0.98
C GLY A 23 -1.33 -4.27 1.51
N ASP A 24 -0.71 -4.09 2.69
CA ASP A 24 -0.46 -2.78 3.29
C ASP A 24 0.36 -1.85 2.37
N VAL A 25 1.25 -2.43 1.56
CA VAL A 25 2.06 -1.71 0.56
C VAL A 25 1.44 -1.76 -0.84
N GLY A 26 0.73 -2.83 -1.18
CA GLY A 26 0.13 -3.07 -2.49
C GLY A 26 -1.02 -2.14 -2.80
N VAL A 27 -1.86 -1.83 -1.82
CA VAL A 27 -2.95 -0.86 -1.97
C VAL A 27 -2.42 0.54 -2.34
N PRO A 28 -1.47 1.14 -1.61
CA PRO A 28 -0.93 2.45 -1.99
C PRO A 28 -0.07 2.40 -3.26
N ALA A 29 0.60 1.27 -3.55
CA ALA A 29 1.30 1.08 -4.83
C ALA A 29 0.34 1.10 -6.02
N ALA A 30 -0.81 0.42 -5.91
CA ALA A 30 -1.85 0.43 -6.93
C ALA A 30 -2.46 1.83 -7.12
N LEU A 31 -2.70 2.54 -6.01
CA LEU A 31 -3.16 3.93 -6.05
C LEU A 31 -2.18 4.83 -6.81
N LEU A 32 -0.87 4.70 -6.56
CA LEU A 32 0.17 5.42 -7.29
C LEU A 32 0.14 5.11 -8.81
N CYS A 33 -0.05 3.84 -9.19
CA CYS A 33 -0.15 3.46 -10.60
C CYS A 33 -1.36 4.11 -11.27
N ILE A 34 -2.51 4.11 -10.59
CA ILE A 34 -3.75 4.73 -11.09
C ILE A 34 -3.56 6.24 -11.25
N THR A 35 -3.03 6.94 -10.25
CA THR A 35 -2.85 8.40 -10.32
C THR A 35 -1.82 8.81 -11.37
N ARG A 36 -0.77 8.02 -11.58
CA ARG A 36 0.20 8.19 -12.67
C ARG A 36 -0.44 8.01 -14.05
N GLN A 37 -1.34 7.04 -14.19
CA GLN A 37 -2.11 6.86 -15.43
C GLN A 37 -3.05 8.05 -15.67
N LEU A 38 -3.75 8.51 -14.63
CA LEU A 38 -4.64 9.69 -14.71
C LEU A 38 -3.87 10.96 -15.08
N GLU A 39 -2.68 11.18 -14.51
CA GLU A 39 -1.82 12.32 -14.86
C GLU A 39 -1.41 12.28 -16.33
N ALA A 40 -0.98 11.11 -16.82
CA ALA A 40 -0.59 10.96 -18.22
C ALA A 40 -1.74 11.19 -19.21
N ILE A 41 -2.96 10.82 -18.82
CA ILE A 41 -4.19 11.11 -19.57
C ILE A 41 -4.46 12.60 -19.54
N ALA A 42 -4.52 13.23 -18.35
CA ALA A 42 -4.79 14.66 -18.18
C ALA A 42 -3.77 15.56 -18.90
N ALA A 43 -2.51 15.12 -18.99
CA ALA A 43 -1.46 15.80 -19.72
C ALA A 43 -1.57 15.64 -21.26
N ALA A 44 -2.53 14.86 -21.76
CA ALA A 44 -2.69 14.44 -23.16
C ALA A 44 -1.44 13.75 -23.75
N ARG A 45 -0.54 13.23 -22.90
CA ARG A 45 0.70 12.58 -23.35
C ARG A 45 0.42 11.23 -24.04
N GLN A 46 -0.71 10.59 -23.72
CA GLN A 46 -1.09 9.31 -24.33
C GLN A 46 -1.23 9.35 -25.84
N ALA A 47 -1.63 10.48 -26.43
CA ALA A 47 -1.76 10.64 -27.87
C ALA A 47 -0.42 10.52 -28.62
N TYR A 48 0.70 10.72 -27.93
CA TYR A 48 2.05 10.74 -28.51
C TYR A 48 2.87 9.49 -28.15
N PHE A 49 2.30 8.51 -27.47
CA PHE A 49 3.06 7.32 -27.05
C PHE A 49 3.24 6.34 -28.21
N SER A 50 4.50 5.96 -28.44
CA SER A 50 4.82 4.81 -29.29
C SER A 50 4.42 3.51 -28.60
N ALA A 51 4.31 2.41 -29.38
CA ALA A 51 4.04 1.07 -28.84
C ALA A 51 5.08 0.66 -27.79
N LYS A 52 6.35 1.03 -27.99
CA LYS A 52 7.46 0.78 -27.05
C LYS A 52 7.29 1.55 -25.73
N ASP A 53 6.82 2.80 -25.79
CA ASP A 53 6.55 3.61 -24.60
C ASP A 53 5.40 3.04 -23.78
N ARG A 54 4.37 2.52 -24.45
CA ARG A 54 3.23 1.88 -23.79
C ARG A 54 3.65 0.61 -23.06
N GLN A 55 4.52 -0.20 -23.66
CA GLN A 55 5.07 -1.39 -23.02
C GLN A 55 5.94 -1.02 -21.81
N ARG A 56 6.86 -0.06 -21.97
CA ARG A 56 7.72 0.41 -20.87
C ARG A 56 6.91 0.92 -19.68
N ARG A 57 5.83 1.67 -19.93
CA ARG A 57 4.93 2.15 -18.86
C ARG A 57 4.26 1.01 -18.12
N ARG A 58 3.70 0.03 -18.84
CA ARG A 58 3.10 -1.18 -18.23
C ARG A 58 4.10 -1.94 -17.37
N THR A 59 5.34 -2.11 -17.84
CA THR A 59 6.40 -2.75 -17.06
C THR A 59 6.71 -1.97 -15.78
N VAL A 60 6.76 -0.63 -15.85
CA VAL A 60 6.98 0.19 -14.65
C VAL A 60 5.79 0.10 -13.69
N ASP A 61 4.56 0.14 -14.18
CA ASP A 61 3.37 0.03 -13.32
C ASP A 61 3.29 -1.36 -12.67
N LEU A 62 3.68 -2.43 -13.37
CA LEU A 62 3.80 -3.78 -12.79
C LEU A 62 4.95 -3.86 -11.76
N ALA A 63 6.09 -3.23 -12.03
CA ALA A 63 7.21 -3.18 -11.09
C ALA A 63 6.84 -2.43 -9.80
N ILE A 64 6.06 -1.36 -9.90
CA ILE A 64 5.57 -0.60 -8.75
C ILE A 64 4.47 -1.39 -8.02
N GLY A 65 3.43 -1.81 -8.75
CA GLY A 65 2.22 -2.41 -8.18
C GLY A 65 2.38 -3.84 -7.65
N LEU A 66 3.35 -4.60 -8.17
CA LEU A 66 3.63 -5.97 -7.71
C LEU A 66 5.05 -6.11 -7.16
N GLY A 67 6.04 -5.52 -7.82
CA GLY A 67 7.45 -5.65 -7.43
C GLY A 67 7.74 -5.07 -6.03
N ILE A 68 7.27 -3.85 -5.73
CA ILE A 68 7.48 -3.24 -4.40
C ILE A 68 6.80 -4.05 -3.29
N PRO A 69 5.50 -4.42 -3.39
CA PRO A 69 4.87 -5.27 -2.38
C PRO A 69 5.58 -6.61 -2.18
N THR A 70 5.98 -7.30 -3.26
CA THR A 70 6.71 -8.56 -3.16
C THR A 70 8.07 -8.37 -2.49
N LEU A 71 8.80 -7.30 -2.82
CA LEU A 71 10.06 -6.98 -2.18
C LEU A 71 9.88 -6.74 -0.67
N VAL A 72 8.87 -5.97 -0.27
CA VAL A 72 8.58 -5.73 1.16
C VAL A 72 8.16 -7.01 1.88
N MET A 73 7.40 -7.90 1.23
CA MET A 73 7.06 -9.22 1.81
C MET A 73 8.31 -10.07 2.09
N ILE A 74 9.31 -10.00 1.21
CA ILE A 74 10.60 -10.67 1.39
C ILE A 74 11.39 -9.99 2.51
N LEU A 75 11.56 -8.67 2.46
CA LEU A 75 12.31 -7.90 3.46
C LEU A 75 11.69 -7.97 4.85
N HIS A 76 10.38 -8.17 4.95
CA HIS A 76 9.68 -8.41 6.21
C HIS A 76 10.26 -9.61 6.98
N THR A 77 10.82 -10.63 6.28
CA THR A 77 11.49 -11.76 6.97
C THR A 77 12.65 -11.30 7.85
N VAL A 78 13.31 -10.18 7.55
CA VAL A 78 14.44 -9.68 8.34
C VAL A 78 14.02 -9.15 9.70
N VAL A 79 12.82 -8.61 9.76
CA VAL A 79 12.29 -7.90 10.93
C VAL A 79 11.10 -8.64 11.53
N GLN A 80 10.96 -9.92 11.21
CA GLN A 80 9.89 -10.77 11.70
C GLN A 80 10.35 -11.44 12.99
N GLY A 81 9.85 -10.98 14.14
CA GLY A 81 10.28 -11.50 15.45
C GLY A 81 9.85 -12.95 15.70
N HIS A 82 8.61 -13.26 15.34
CA HIS A 82 8.06 -14.61 15.44
C HIS A 82 7.07 -14.89 14.31
N ARG A 83 6.54 -16.12 14.27
CA ARG A 83 5.83 -16.61 13.09
C ARG A 83 4.60 -15.76 12.74
N TYR A 84 3.71 -15.54 13.70
CA TYR A 84 2.57 -14.62 13.61
C TYR A 84 1.82 -14.57 14.94
N ASP A 85 0.90 -13.60 15.06
CA ASP A 85 -0.05 -13.50 16.16
C ASP A 85 -1.46 -13.87 15.69
N VAL A 86 -2.25 -14.45 16.59
CA VAL A 86 -3.68 -14.71 16.40
C VAL A 86 -4.45 -13.86 17.38
N ILE A 87 -5.19 -12.89 16.86
CA ILE A 87 -6.04 -12.02 17.67
C ILE A 87 -7.49 -12.49 17.51
N GLU A 88 -8.19 -12.64 18.63
CA GLU A 88 -9.62 -12.96 18.65
C GLU A 88 -10.42 -11.92 17.83
N ARG A 89 -11.43 -12.36 17.07
CA ARG A 89 -12.21 -11.59 16.07
C ARG A 89 -11.46 -11.08 14.84
N VAL A 90 -10.14 -10.91 14.89
CA VAL A 90 -9.34 -10.38 13.77
C VAL A 90 -8.67 -11.49 12.95
N GLY A 91 -8.23 -12.56 13.61
CA GLY A 91 -7.47 -13.66 13.03
C GLY A 91 -5.96 -13.42 13.01
N CYS A 92 -5.29 -13.95 11.99
CA CYS A 92 -3.84 -13.98 11.91
C CYS A 92 -3.23 -12.64 11.47
N ILE A 93 -2.29 -12.12 12.26
CA ILE A 93 -1.61 -10.84 12.13
C ILE A 93 -0.09 -11.06 12.03
N PRO A 94 0.61 -10.38 11.11
CA PRO A 94 2.05 -10.49 11.01
C PRO A 94 2.73 -9.92 12.26
N SER A 95 3.75 -10.62 12.75
CA SER A 95 4.65 -10.10 13.79
C SER A 95 5.75 -9.26 13.16
N ILE A 96 5.97 -8.07 13.70
CA ILE A 96 7.05 -7.17 13.29
C ILE A 96 7.83 -6.78 14.55
N TYR A 97 9.13 -7.07 14.55
CA TYR A 97 10.04 -6.63 15.58
C TYR A 97 10.32 -5.13 15.42
N TRP A 98 9.76 -4.33 16.32
CA TRP A 98 9.81 -2.86 16.24
C TRP A 98 11.23 -2.36 16.51
N SER A 99 11.96 -2.12 15.42
CA SER A 99 13.37 -1.75 15.42
C SER A 99 13.67 -0.78 14.28
N LEU A 100 14.82 -0.13 14.31
CA LEU A 100 15.20 0.83 13.26
C LEU A 100 15.18 0.21 11.85
N PRO A 101 15.67 -1.02 11.62
CA PRO A 101 15.52 -1.67 10.32
C PRO A 101 14.07 -1.88 9.88
N ALA A 102 13.15 -2.18 10.79
CA ALA A 102 11.73 -2.36 10.45
C ALA A 102 11.13 -1.10 9.83
N VAL A 103 11.58 0.08 10.30
CA VAL A 103 11.14 1.38 9.81
C VAL A 103 11.43 1.51 8.32
N PHE A 104 12.67 1.26 7.92
CA PHE A 104 13.12 1.42 6.54
C PHE A 104 12.69 0.27 5.63
N LEU A 105 12.61 -0.95 6.16
CA LEU A 105 12.34 -2.14 5.36
C LEU A 105 10.84 -2.35 5.08
N VAL A 106 9.96 -1.95 5.99
CA VAL A 106 8.52 -2.27 5.91
C VAL A 106 7.64 -1.04 6.12
N ILE A 107 7.84 -0.31 7.22
CA ILE A 107 6.86 0.64 7.74
C ILE A 107 6.75 1.93 6.90
N ILE A 108 7.85 2.41 6.33
CA ILE A 108 7.89 3.69 5.60
C ILE A 108 7.24 3.61 4.22
N TRP A 109 7.22 2.44 3.59
CA TRP A 109 6.81 2.25 2.20
C TRP A 109 5.37 2.69 1.90
N PRO A 110 4.34 2.32 2.69
CA PRO A 110 2.98 2.79 2.47
C PRO A 110 2.89 4.32 2.43
N VAL A 111 3.57 5.02 3.34
CA VAL A 111 3.56 6.49 3.42
C VAL A 111 4.23 7.10 2.20
N VAL A 112 5.41 6.59 1.80
CA VAL A 112 6.14 7.08 0.62
C VAL A 112 5.30 6.92 -0.65
N LEU A 113 4.66 5.76 -0.83
CA LEU A 113 3.81 5.50 -1.98
C LEU A 113 2.55 6.37 -1.98
N LEU A 114 1.93 6.58 -0.82
CA LEU A 114 0.78 7.48 -0.67
C LEU A 114 1.13 8.94 -0.98
N LEU A 115 2.27 9.43 -0.51
CA LEU A 115 2.74 10.79 -0.80
C LEU A 115 3.05 10.95 -2.29
N ALA A 116 3.72 9.97 -2.91
CA ALA A 116 3.94 9.97 -4.36
C ALA A 116 2.60 9.97 -5.12
N ALA A 117 1.64 9.15 -4.69
CA ALA A 117 0.31 9.09 -5.29
C ALA A 117 -0.43 10.43 -5.15
N ALA A 118 -0.29 11.10 -4.00
CA ALA A 118 -0.86 12.42 -3.74
C ALA A 118 -0.29 13.49 -4.69
N VAL A 119 1.03 13.49 -4.91
CA VAL A 119 1.68 14.39 -5.88
C VAL A 119 1.11 14.16 -7.27
N TYR A 120 1.14 12.92 -7.79
CA TYR A 120 0.59 12.63 -9.13
C TYR A 120 -0.91 12.93 -9.24
N GLY A 121 -1.68 12.64 -8.19
CA GLY A 121 -3.11 12.97 -8.12
C GLY A 121 -3.37 14.47 -8.18
N GLY A 122 -2.59 15.28 -7.45
CA GLY A 122 -2.65 16.74 -7.49
C GLY A 122 -2.28 17.31 -8.87
N LEU A 123 -1.24 16.77 -9.51
CA LEU A 123 -0.88 17.15 -10.88
C LEU A 123 -1.99 16.80 -11.88
N ALA A 124 -2.54 15.59 -11.80
CA ALA A 124 -3.64 15.15 -12.67
C ALA A 124 -4.87 16.06 -12.52
N LEU A 125 -5.25 16.40 -11.29
CA LEU A 125 -6.35 17.31 -11.00
C LEU A 125 -6.09 18.72 -11.54
N ARG A 126 -4.90 19.27 -11.31
CA ARG A 126 -4.52 20.61 -11.81
C ARG A 126 -4.57 20.68 -13.33
N LEU A 127 -4.01 19.68 -14.02
CA LEU A 127 -4.01 19.61 -15.48
C LEU A 127 -5.43 19.46 -16.04
N PHE A 128 -6.25 18.63 -15.39
CA PHE A 128 -7.65 18.46 -15.76
C PHE A 128 -8.43 19.77 -15.64
N VAL A 129 -8.32 20.47 -14.51
CA VAL A 129 -9.02 21.75 -14.29
C VAL A 129 -8.55 22.80 -15.30
N ALA A 130 -7.23 22.92 -15.53
CA ALA A 130 -6.67 23.89 -16.45
C ALA A 130 -7.08 23.64 -17.91
N ARG A 131 -7.23 22.37 -18.32
CA ARG A 131 -7.50 21.99 -19.72
C ARG A 131 -8.92 21.48 -19.95
N ARG A 132 -9.84 21.63 -18.98
CA ARG A 132 -11.15 20.95 -18.97
C ARG A 132 -11.95 21.10 -20.28
N TYR A 133 -11.90 22.27 -20.91
CA TYR A 133 -12.61 22.55 -22.16
C TYR A 133 -11.95 21.89 -23.38
N GLN A 134 -10.62 21.90 -23.46
CA GLN A 134 -9.87 21.19 -24.50
C GLN A 134 -9.99 19.68 -24.33
N PHE A 135 -10.00 19.22 -23.07
CA PHE A 135 -10.12 17.81 -22.71
C PHE A 135 -11.49 17.24 -23.10
N ALA A 136 -12.57 17.98 -22.85
CA ALA A 136 -13.92 17.60 -23.27
C ALA A 136 -14.01 17.39 -24.79
N ARG A 137 -13.43 18.32 -25.58
CA ARG A 137 -13.40 18.22 -27.06
C ARG A 137 -12.51 17.08 -27.55
N LEU A 138 -11.34 16.89 -26.95
CA LEU A 138 -10.43 15.80 -27.31
C LEU A 138 -11.07 14.44 -27.06
N LEU A 139 -11.73 14.24 -25.91
CA LEU A 139 -12.42 13.00 -25.55
C LEU A 139 -13.62 12.71 -26.46
N GLU A 140 -14.36 13.72 -26.91
CA GLU A 140 -15.44 13.55 -27.90
C GLU A 140 -14.89 13.18 -29.29
N SER A 141 -13.75 13.75 -29.68
CA SER A 141 -13.13 13.48 -30.99
C SER A 141 -12.37 12.15 -31.04
N SER A 142 -11.77 11.74 -29.92
CA SER A 142 -11.11 10.44 -29.81
C SER A 142 -12.18 9.40 -29.58
N GLN A 143 -12.30 8.39 -30.45
CA GLN A 143 -13.13 7.20 -30.20
C GLN A 143 -12.56 6.33 -29.05
N SER A 144 -12.29 6.96 -27.91
CA SER A 144 -11.77 6.36 -26.70
C SER A 144 -12.93 5.71 -25.94
N ALA A 145 -12.68 4.53 -25.37
CA ALA A 145 -13.64 3.83 -24.50
C ALA A 145 -13.95 4.57 -23.17
N ILE A 146 -13.29 5.70 -22.91
CA ILE A 146 -13.46 6.52 -21.70
C ILE A 146 -14.22 7.80 -22.06
N SER A 147 -15.40 7.99 -21.46
CA SER A 147 -16.16 9.24 -21.55
C SER A 147 -15.66 10.29 -20.56
N THR A 148 -15.90 11.56 -20.86
CA THR A 148 -15.58 12.71 -19.98
C THR A 148 -16.18 12.57 -18.58
N SER A 149 -17.42 12.08 -18.49
CA SER A 149 -18.10 11.85 -17.20
C SER A 149 -17.43 10.76 -16.36
N ARG A 150 -16.97 9.66 -16.98
CA ARG A 150 -16.23 8.59 -16.29
C ARG A 150 -14.89 9.09 -15.80
N PHE A 151 -14.19 9.88 -16.60
CA PHE A 151 -12.90 10.45 -16.23
C PHE A 151 -12.99 11.39 -15.03
N ILE A 152 -14.00 12.27 -14.99
CA ILE A 152 -14.24 13.18 -13.84
C ILE A 152 -14.49 12.38 -12.57
N ARG A 153 -15.34 11.35 -12.64
CA ARG A 153 -15.63 10.48 -11.48
C ARG A 153 -14.37 9.78 -10.97
N LEU A 154 -13.50 9.31 -11.86
CA LEU A 154 -12.23 8.68 -11.50
C LEU A 154 -11.26 9.65 -10.81
N ILE A 155 -11.14 10.88 -11.31
CA ILE A 155 -10.32 11.91 -10.66
C ILE A 155 -10.88 12.28 -9.29
N ALA A 156 -12.20 12.48 -9.18
CA ALA A 156 -12.84 12.80 -7.91
C ALA A 156 -12.65 11.68 -6.87
N LEU A 157 -12.82 10.43 -7.30
CA LEU A 157 -12.58 9.25 -6.45
C LEU A 157 -11.12 9.19 -5.99
N ALA A 158 -10.16 9.36 -6.89
CA ALA A 158 -8.74 9.35 -6.54
C ALA A 158 -8.36 10.50 -5.60
N ALA A 159 -8.88 11.70 -5.82
CA ALA A 159 -8.65 12.86 -4.96
C ALA A 159 -9.24 12.64 -3.55
N LEU A 160 -10.46 12.13 -3.46
CA LEU A 160 -11.11 11.80 -2.19
C LEU A 160 -10.34 10.71 -1.43
N GLN A 161 -9.94 9.65 -2.14
CA GLN A 161 -9.11 8.57 -1.57
C GLN A 161 -7.82 9.14 -0.97
N ILE A 162 -7.09 9.97 -1.71
CA ILE A 162 -5.84 10.59 -1.23
C ILE A 162 -6.10 11.47 -0.01
N ALA A 163 -7.13 12.32 -0.07
CA ALA A 163 -7.46 13.26 1.00
C ALA A 163 -7.83 12.56 2.31
N TYR A 164 -8.39 11.35 2.24
CA TYR A 164 -8.74 10.55 3.42
C TYR A 164 -7.58 9.64 3.87
N THR A 165 -6.98 8.90 2.94
CA THR A 165 -5.99 7.86 3.28
C THR A 165 -4.66 8.45 3.75
N VAL A 166 -4.19 9.57 3.18
CA VAL A 166 -2.90 10.17 3.57
C VAL A 166 -2.92 10.63 5.04
N PRO A 167 -3.89 11.45 5.50
CA PRO A 167 -3.93 11.88 6.90
C PRO A 167 -4.08 10.71 7.87
N ILE A 168 -4.95 9.73 7.57
CA ILE A 168 -5.15 8.58 8.44
C ILE A 168 -3.89 7.74 8.55
N ALA A 169 -3.25 7.42 7.43
CA ALA A 169 -2.01 6.65 7.44
C ALA A 169 -0.92 7.38 8.24
N LEU A 170 -0.76 8.70 8.04
CA LEU A 170 0.20 9.49 8.81
C LEU A 170 -0.12 9.50 10.30
N CYS A 171 -1.37 9.76 10.69
CA CYS A 171 -1.78 9.77 12.09
C CYS A 171 -1.53 8.42 12.77
N LEU A 172 -1.92 7.31 12.14
CA LEU A 172 -1.68 5.96 12.67
C LEU A 172 -0.19 5.67 12.85
N ARG A 173 0.65 6.05 11.88
CA ARG A 173 2.11 5.87 11.98
C ARG A 173 2.72 6.76 13.05
N ILE A 174 2.30 8.02 13.16
CA ILE A 174 2.77 8.95 14.20
C ILE A 174 2.43 8.39 15.58
N ILE A 175 1.19 7.95 15.80
CA ILE A 175 0.77 7.32 17.06
C ILE A 175 1.66 6.13 17.36
N GLN A 176 1.88 5.24 16.38
CA GLN A 176 2.74 4.06 16.55
C GLN A 176 4.19 4.41 16.94
N PHE A 177 4.78 5.44 16.32
CA PHE A 177 6.13 5.90 16.65
C PHE A 177 6.24 6.55 18.04
N VAL A 178 5.16 7.18 18.52
CA VAL A 178 5.14 7.82 19.84
C VAL A 178 4.85 6.80 20.94
N THR A 179 4.05 5.78 20.68
CA THR A 179 3.63 4.80 21.70
C THR A 179 4.54 3.59 21.81
N ILE A 180 5.23 3.19 20.73
CA ILE A 180 6.06 1.98 20.70
C ILE A 180 7.55 2.37 20.60
N PRO A 181 8.34 2.18 21.67
CA PRO A 181 9.78 2.48 21.63
C PRO A 181 10.51 1.51 20.70
N LEU A 182 11.46 2.04 19.93
CA LEU A 182 12.30 1.23 19.04
C LEU A 182 13.29 0.40 19.86
N ASN A 183 13.30 -0.91 19.62
CA ASN A 183 14.29 -1.81 20.19
C ASN A 183 15.55 -1.85 19.30
N PRO A 184 16.75 -2.03 19.89
CA PRO A 184 17.97 -2.17 19.12
C PRO A 184 17.94 -3.47 18.31
N PHE A 185 18.52 -3.42 17.10
CA PHE A 185 18.72 -4.60 16.26
C PHE A 185 20.20 -4.96 16.34
N HIS A 186 20.55 -5.96 17.16
CA HIS A 186 21.93 -6.42 17.30
C HIS A 186 22.24 -7.51 16.28
N ASP A 187 21.65 -8.69 16.46
CA ASP A 187 21.93 -9.87 15.64
C ASP A 187 20.66 -10.55 15.13
N TRP A 188 20.79 -11.23 13.98
CA TRP A 188 19.70 -12.01 13.38
C TRP A 188 19.15 -13.07 14.35
N ALA A 189 20.04 -13.74 15.08
CA ALA A 189 19.70 -14.82 16.00
C ALA A 189 18.85 -14.34 17.20
N GLU A 190 19.04 -13.10 17.64
CA GLU A 190 18.26 -12.51 18.72
C GLU A 190 16.84 -12.20 18.25
N VAL A 191 16.71 -11.53 17.10
CA VAL A 191 15.41 -11.15 16.53
C VAL A 191 14.58 -12.38 16.19
N HIS A 192 15.21 -13.47 15.75
CA HIS A 192 14.54 -14.73 15.38
C HIS A 192 14.57 -15.77 16.50
N TYR A 193 14.91 -15.38 17.73
CA TYR A 193 14.93 -16.31 18.84
C TYR A 193 13.52 -16.88 19.09
N GLY A 194 13.39 -18.20 19.05
CA GLY A 194 12.08 -18.84 19.22
C GLY A 194 11.10 -18.54 18.08
N PHE A 195 11.57 -18.30 16.86
CA PHE A 195 10.76 -17.88 15.70
C PHE A 195 9.45 -18.67 15.49
N ASN A 196 9.44 -19.97 15.79
CA ASN A 196 8.25 -20.83 15.65
C ASN A 196 7.11 -20.51 16.64
N TYR A 197 7.34 -19.59 17.58
CA TYR A 197 6.32 -19.11 18.50
C TYR A 197 5.15 -18.46 17.75
N VAL A 198 3.94 -18.74 18.24
CA VAL A 198 2.69 -18.14 17.77
C VAL A 198 2.03 -17.47 18.96
N GLY A 199 1.92 -16.15 18.91
CA GLY A 199 1.23 -15.40 19.95
C GLY A 199 -0.28 -15.52 19.79
N THR A 200 -1.01 -15.59 20.90
CA THR A 200 -2.47 -15.63 20.92
C THR A 200 -2.99 -14.59 21.88
N ILE A 201 -3.85 -13.68 21.41
CA ILE A 201 -4.40 -12.59 22.21
C ILE A 201 -5.92 -12.68 22.21
N THR A 202 -6.49 -12.85 23.41
CA THR A 202 -7.94 -12.86 23.62
C THR A 202 -8.49 -11.45 23.84
N LEU A 203 -9.79 -11.23 23.60
CA LEU A 203 -10.41 -9.91 23.76
C LEU A 203 -10.22 -9.33 25.16
N LYS A 204 -10.28 -10.20 26.19
CA LYS A 204 -10.09 -9.79 27.59
C LYS A 204 -8.70 -9.21 27.87
N GLN A 205 -7.69 -9.63 27.11
CA GLN A 205 -6.32 -9.10 27.22
C GLN A 205 -6.10 -7.85 26.37
N PHE A 206 -7.00 -7.57 25.42
CA PHE A 206 -6.97 -6.36 24.59
C PHE A 206 -7.62 -5.16 25.27
N GLU A 207 -8.57 -5.41 26.17
CA GLU A 207 -9.31 -4.38 26.92
C GLU A 207 -8.65 -3.98 28.25
N SER A 208 -7.62 -4.72 28.69
CA SER A 208 -6.85 -4.48 29.93
C SER A 208 -5.58 -3.69 29.68
#